data_AF-A0A349W2D7-F1
#
_entry.id   AF-A0A349W2D7-F1
#
_cell.length_a   1.000
_cell.length_b   1.000
_cell.length_c   1.000
_cell.angle_alpha   90.00
_cell.angle_beta   90.00
_cell.angle_gamma   90.00
#
_symmetry.space_group_name_H-M   'P 1'
#
loop_
_entity.id
_entity.type
_entity.pdbx_description
1 polymer ?
#
loop_
_entity_poly.entity_id
_entity_poly.type
_entity_poly.pdbx_seq_one_letter_code
_entity_poly.pdbx_strand_id
1 'polypeptide(L)'
;MIKYYGLFFVNYHAFRGLLRMGIYIVIFTIISLFALIESTNLDRRITLFAYFLLCFGLYTLSFIRWEIGTDWKNYYEYFQSVGSIPFEDDVFEWCYSLLTRVVAHFTDNYTAFLCVAGLILFLFQSFAIKRLSPYPIISLLFLWAVQFANVLFVRQWIAIAILMYAVVFIEKKKFIPFILLVILAAGFHRTSWIFVFAWWIYQLNFSRKTMILVLMASVGFSMVLTKVLELLSGGVGGIIQAKIDTYLSDEFNDDTNSDIGILAVIIRGFANKFLILLTSFFLYDKIVERYPQFRGYLNLYWFGAILYFSTISISVVFVRISYAFDVFQIILIAYFFRVIESPLIRILSFILLICYLFLRMRQQLNGPYADEFVPFKLFF
;
A
#
# COMPACT_ATOMS: atom_id res chain seq x y z
N MET A 1 -49.24 -5.75 -8.22
CA MET A 1 -48.31 -6.03 -9.34
C MET A 1 -47.10 -5.08 -9.40
N ILE A 2 -46.88 -4.18 -8.43
CA ILE A 2 -45.81 -3.14 -8.49
C ILE A 2 -44.59 -3.47 -7.59
N LYS A 3 -44.70 -4.39 -6.61
CA LYS A 3 -43.60 -4.76 -5.70
C LYS A 3 -42.53 -5.70 -6.28
N TYR A 4 -42.78 -6.35 -7.42
CA TYR A 4 -41.83 -7.31 -8.02
C TYR A 4 -40.82 -6.67 -9.00
N TYR A 5 -41.11 -5.47 -9.53
CA TYR A 5 -40.22 -4.79 -10.47
C TYR A 5 -39.02 -4.10 -9.78
N GLY A 6 -39.17 -3.67 -8.52
CA GLY A 6 -38.08 -3.05 -7.75
C GLY A 6 -36.95 -4.03 -7.37
N LEU A 7 -37.28 -5.29 -7.07
CA LEU A 7 -36.30 -6.33 -6.72
C LEU A 7 -35.48 -6.79 -7.93
N PHE A 8 -36.05 -6.78 -9.14
CA PHE A 8 -35.33 -7.11 -10.37
C PHE A 8 -34.38 -5.99 -10.80
N PHE A 9 -34.78 -4.72 -10.68
CA PHE A 9 -33.95 -3.58 -11.04
C PHE A 9 -32.74 -3.40 -10.10
N VAL A 10 -32.94 -3.55 -8.78
CA VAL A 10 -31.84 -3.50 -7.80
C VAL A 10 -30.85 -4.65 -8.04
N ASN A 11 -31.33 -5.86 -8.37
CA ASN A 11 -30.46 -6.97 -8.74
C ASN A 11 -29.72 -6.74 -10.06
N TYR A 12 -30.32 -6.08 -11.05
CA TYR A 12 -29.66 -5.82 -12.34
C TYR A 12 -28.49 -4.84 -12.22
N HIS A 13 -28.64 -3.75 -11.46
CA HIS A 13 -27.55 -2.79 -11.22
C HIS A 13 -26.44 -3.39 -10.35
N ALA A 14 -26.80 -4.13 -9.29
CA ALA A 14 -25.82 -4.84 -8.47
C ALA A 14 -25.03 -5.88 -9.27
N PHE A 15 -25.72 -6.63 -10.15
CA PHE A 15 -25.11 -7.63 -11.01
C PHE A 15 -24.18 -7.01 -12.07
N ARG A 16 -24.58 -5.90 -12.71
CA ARG A 16 -23.69 -5.13 -13.60
C ARG A 16 -22.46 -4.57 -12.88
N GLY A 17 -22.62 -4.08 -11.65
CA GLY A 17 -21.51 -3.61 -10.82
C GLY A 17 -20.50 -4.74 -10.52
N LEU A 18 -21.01 -5.94 -10.21
CA LEU A 18 -20.19 -7.14 -10.01
C LEU A 18 -19.43 -7.56 -11.27
N LEU A 19 -20.08 -7.52 -12.43
CA LEU A 19 -19.44 -7.80 -13.72
C LEU A 19 -18.29 -6.85 -14.04
N ARG A 20 -18.44 -5.54 -13.77
CA ARG A 20 -17.36 -4.55 -13.96
C ARG A 20 -16.17 -4.79 -13.03
N MET A 21 -16.41 -5.38 -11.85
CA MET A 21 -15.37 -5.73 -10.87
C MET A 21 -14.85 -7.17 -11.03
N GLY A 22 -15.27 -7.88 -12.07
CA GLY A 22 -15.03 -9.32 -12.24
C GLY A 22 -13.56 -9.72 -12.14
N ILE A 23 -12.66 -9.02 -12.83
CA ILE A 23 -11.21 -9.30 -12.81
C ILE A 23 -10.66 -9.21 -11.37
N TYR A 24 -11.07 -8.20 -10.60
CA TYR A 24 -10.59 -8.03 -9.23
C TYR A 24 -11.01 -9.17 -8.31
N ILE A 25 -12.27 -9.59 -8.43
CA ILE A 25 -12.84 -10.69 -7.65
C ILE A 25 -12.20 -12.02 -8.04
N VAL A 26 -12.01 -12.29 -9.33
CA VAL A 26 -11.36 -13.52 -9.82
C VAL A 26 -9.94 -13.64 -9.28
N ILE A 27 -9.13 -12.58 -9.38
CA ILE A 27 -7.76 -12.58 -8.87
C ILE A 27 -7.76 -12.75 -7.34
N PHE A 28 -8.64 -12.04 -6.63
CA PHE A 28 -8.78 -12.19 -5.18
C PHE A 28 -9.10 -13.63 -4.79
N THR A 29 -10.04 -14.27 -5.48
CA THR A 29 -10.42 -15.67 -5.24
C THR A 29 -9.27 -16.62 -5.53
N ILE A 30 -8.56 -16.46 -6.65
CA ILE A 30 -7.40 -17.30 -6.98
C ILE A 30 -6.33 -17.19 -5.90
N ILE A 31 -5.91 -15.98 -5.53
CA ILE A 31 -4.88 -15.78 -4.49
C ILE A 31 -5.38 -16.33 -3.14
N SER A 32 -6.66 -16.15 -2.82
CA SER A 32 -7.29 -16.69 -1.59
C SER A 32 -7.22 -18.21 -1.52
N LEU A 33 -7.50 -18.91 -2.62
CA LEU A 33 -7.40 -20.38 -2.66
C LEU A 33 -5.95 -20.84 -2.43
N PHE A 34 -4.97 -20.23 -3.10
CA PHE A 34 -3.56 -20.56 -2.87
C PHE A 34 -3.09 -20.18 -1.46
N ALA A 35 -3.57 -19.08 -0.89
CA ALA A 35 -3.27 -18.67 0.48
C ALA A 35 -3.86 -19.64 1.52
N LEU A 36 -5.04 -20.21 1.26
CA LEU A 36 -5.63 -21.24 2.11
C LEU A 36 -4.74 -22.48 2.13
N ILE A 37 -4.33 -22.94 0.95
CA ILE A 37 -3.48 -24.13 0.79
C ILE A 37 -2.11 -23.90 1.44
N GLU A 38 -1.50 -22.73 1.25
CA GLU A 38 -0.27 -22.32 1.94
C GLU A 38 -0.45 -22.39 3.48
N SER A 39 -1.60 -21.92 3.99
CA SER A 39 -1.87 -21.94 5.43
C SER A 39 -2.00 -23.37 5.99
N THR A 40 -2.37 -24.37 5.19
CA THR A 40 -2.57 -25.76 5.65
C THR A 40 -1.33 -26.66 5.48
N ASN A 41 -0.12 -26.09 5.51
CA ASN A 41 1.17 -26.79 5.37
C ASN A 41 1.47 -27.36 3.97
N LEU A 42 1.28 -26.54 2.92
CA LEU A 42 1.82 -26.86 1.60
C LEU A 42 3.37 -26.89 1.62
N ASP A 43 3.95 -27.80 0.81
CA ASP A 43 5.40 -27.83 0.61
C ASP A 43 5.94 -26.44 0.20
N ARG A 44 7.11 -26.09 0.76
CA ARG A 44 7.69 -24.75 0.58
C ARG A 44 8.07 -24.49 -0.88
N ARG A 45 8.51 -25.50 -1.64
CA ARG A 45 8.89 -25.33 -3.05
C ARG A 45 7.65 -25.08 -3.90
N ILE A 46 6.58 -25.84 -3.68
CA ILE A 46 5.30 -25.64 -4.38
C ILE A 46 4.71 -24.27 -4.05
N THR A 47 4.70 -23.90 -2.76
CA THR A 47 4.28 -22.57 -2.30
C THR A 47 5.05 -21.46 -3.01
N LEU A 48 6.37 -21.56 -3.09
CA LEU A 48 7.19 -20.55 -3.75
C LEU A 48 6.98 -20.51 -5.27
N PHE A 49 6.81 -21.65 -5.92
CA PHE A 49 6.48 -21.71 -7.34
C PHE A 49 5.13 -21.02 -7.62
N ALA A 50 4.09 -21.38 -6.88
CA ALA A 50 2.76 -20.76 -7.00
C ALA A 50 2.83 -19.26 -6.71
N TYR A 51 3.56 -18.86 -5.67
CA TYR A 51 3.79 -17.45 -5.33
C TYR A 51 4.41 -16.66 -6.48
N PHE A 52 5.51 -17.15 -7.06
CA PHE A 52 6.18 -16.48 -8.17
C PHE A 52 5.34 -16.48 -9.45
N LEU A 53 4.56 -17.53 -9.70
CA LEU A 53 3.61 -17.57 -10.80
C LEU A 53 2.51 -16.51 -10.65
N LEU A 54 1.96 -16.35 -9.43
CA LEU A 54 1.01 -15.27 -9.12
C LEU A 54 1.64 -13.89 -9.31
N CYS A 55 2.86 -13.68 -8.79
CA CYS A 55 3.59 -12.42 -9.00
C CYS A 55 3.86 -12.13 -10.49
N PHE A 56 4.18 -13.15 -11.30
CA PHE A 56 4.39 -12.99 -12.73
C PHE A 56 3.08 -12.62 -13.46
N GLY A 57 1.96 -13.24 -13.10
CA GLY A 57 0.64 -12.87 -13.64
C GLY A 57 0.27 -11.41 -13.30
N LEU A 58 0.47 -11.00 -12.05
CA LEU A 58 0.23 -9.64 -11.60
C LEU A 58 1.18 -8.63 -12.27
N TYR A 59 2.45 -8.98 -12.43
CA TYR A 59 3.41 -8.19 -13.20
C TYR A 59 2.92 -7.98 -14.63
N THR A 60 2.46 -9.06 -15.30
CA THR A 60 1.91 -8.98 -16.66
C THR A 60 0.74 -8.01 -16.72
N LEU A 61 -0.21 -8.12 -15.79
CA LEU A 61 -1.35 -7.20 -15.66
C LEU A 61 -0.92 -5.75 -15.47
N SER A 62 0.23 -5.49 -14.83
CA SER A 62 0.67 -4.12 -14.52
C SER A 62 1.07 -3.29 -15.74
N PHE A 63 1.37 -3.93 -16.87
CA PHE A 63 1.75 -3.25 -18.11
C PHE A 63 0.80 -3.50 -19.30
N ILE A 64 0.00 -4.58 -19.30
CA ILE A 64 -1.04 -4.76 -20.34
C ILE A 64 -2.33 -3.98 -20.05
N ARG A 65 -2.43 -3.37 -18.86
CA ARG A 65 -3.50 -2.43 -18.52
C ARG A 65 -3.40 -1.15 -19.36
N TRP A 66 -4.54 -0.50 -19.60
CA TRP A 66 -4.60 0.76 -20.34
C TRP A 66 -5.60 1.73 -19.72
N GLU A 67 -5.27 3.03 -19.66
CA GLU A 67 -6.16 4.09 -19.14
C GLU A 67 -6.84 3.77 -17.79
N ILE A 68 -6.07 3.26 -16.84
CA ILE A 68 -6.55 3.00 -15.47
C ILE A 68 -5.51 3.38 -14.42
N GLY A 69 -5.98 3.84 -13.28
CA GLY A 69 -5.20 4.34 -12.15
C GLY A 69 -5.14 5.86 -12.12
N THR A 70 -5.23 6.41 -10.90
CA THR A 70 -5.46 7.85 -10.63
C THR A 70 -4.52 8.82 -11.33
N ASP A 71 -3.28 8.41 -11.62
CA ASP A 71 -2.26 9.27 -12.23
C ASP A 71 -1.85 8.80 -13.64
N TRP A 72 -2.58 7.85 -14.25
CA TRP A 72 -2.16 7.21 -15.50
C TRP A 72 -1.91 8.23 -16.62
N LYS A 73 -2.83 9.18 -16.79
CA LYS A 73 -2.75 10.22 -17.83
C LYS A 73 -1.51 11.11 -17.65
N ASN A 74 -1.26 11.57 -16.42
CA ASN A 74 -0.11 12.42 -16.11
C ASN A 74 1.22 11.73 -16.43
N TYR A 75 1.34 10.43 -16.10
CA TYR A 75 2.55 9.67 -16.41
C TYR A 75 2.68 9.34 -17.91
N TYR A 76 1.57 9.10 -18.60
CA TYR A 76 1.55 8.90 -20.05
C TYR A 76 2.01 10.17 -20.78
N GLU A 77 1.42 11.33 -20.47
CA GLU A 77 1.78 12.62 -21.08
C GLU A 77 3.23 13.01 -20.80
N TYR A 78 3.71 12.76 -19.58
CA TYR A 78 5.12 12.94 -19.26
C TYR A 78 6.01 12.04 -20.10
N PHE A 79 5.70 10.74 -20.21
CA PHE A 79 6.49 9.81 -21.03
C PHE A 79 6.55 10.24 -22.50
N GLN A 80 5.44 10.71 -23.07
CA GLN A 80 5.38 11.19 -24.45
C GLN A 80 6.17 12.50 -24.68
N SER A 81 6.31 13.34 -23.66
CA SER A 81 6.97 14.65 -23.77
C SER A 81 8.41 14.69 -23.25
N VAL A 82 8.86 13.67 -22.49
CA VAL A 82 10.12 13.68 -21.74
C VAL A 82 11.35 13.98 -22.59
N GLY A 83 11.37 13.57 -23.86
CA GLY A 83 12.48 13.83 -24.79
C GLY A 83 12.71 15.32 -25.06
N SER A 84 11.69 16.15 -24.88
CA SER A 84 11.72 17.61 -25.11
C SER A 84 11.96 18.43 -23.85
N ILE A 85 11.83 17.83 -22.66
CA ILE A 85 11.96 18.50 -21.37
C ILE A 85 13.45 18.54 -20.98
N PRO A 86 14.08 19.70 -20.78
CA PRO A 86 15.42 19.78 -20.20
C PRO A 86 15.48 19.16 -18.80
N PHE A 87 16.63 18.62 -18.39
CA PHE A 87 16.77 18.01 -17.05
C PHE A 87 16.51 19.00 -15.90
N GLU A 88 16.79 20.29 -16.11
CA GLU A 88 16.60 21.35 -15.11
C GLU A 88 15.12 21.66 -14.86
N ASP A 89 14.27 21.44 -15.87
CA ASP A 89 12.82 21.69 -15.84
C ASP A 89 12.01 20.44 -15.47
N ASP A 90 12.69 19.35 -15.09
CA ASP A 90 12.04 18.07 -14.83
C ASP A 90 11.28 18.07 -13.50
N VAL A 91 9.98 17.74 -13.57
CA VAL A 91 9.07 17.74 -12.42
C VAL A 91 9.22 16.48 -11.57
N PHE A 92 9.75 15.39 -12.14
CA PHE A 92 9.92 14.11 -11.44
C PHE A 92 11.34 13.90 -10.93
N GLU A 93 11.49 13.02 -9.92
CA GLU A 93 12.79 12.72 -9.35
C GLU A 93 13.71 12.01 -10.35
N TRP A 94 15.01 12.21 -10.15
CA TRP A 94 16.05 11.87 -11.11
C TRP A 94 16.08 10.41 -11.56
N CYS A 95 15.81 9.41 -10.70
CA CYS A 95 15.75 8.01 -11.15
C CYS A 95 14.54 7.77 -12.06
N TYR A 96 13.38 8.33 -11.70
CA TYR A 96 12.16 8.16 -12.48
C TYR A 96 12.30 8.85 -13.83
N SER A 97 12.80 10.08 -13.85
CA SER A 97 13.09 10.83 -15.07
C SER A 97 14.10 10.07 -15.96
N LEU A 98 15.23 9.64 -15.39
CA LEU A 98 16.25 8.89 -16.13
C LEU A 98 15.68 7.60 -16.73
N LEU A 99 14.92 6.83 -15.95
CA LEU A 99 14.26 5.61 -16.44
C LEU A 99 13.32 5.91 -17.61
N THR A 100 12.49 6.94 -17.47
CA THR A 100 11.52 7.37 -18.48
C THR A 100 12.24 7.76 -19.77
N ARG A 101 13.27 8.61 -19.69
CA ARG A 101 14.08 9.06 -20.82
C ARG A 101 14.80 7.92 -21.52
N VAL A 102 15.40 7.00 -20.76
CA VAL A 102 16.08 5.84 -21.33
C VAL A 102 15.11 4.99 -22.13
N VAL A 103 13.90 4.71 -21.62
CA VAL A 103 12.92 3.93 -22.37
C VAL A 103 12.39 4.73 -23.57
N ALA A 104 12.03 5.99 -23.38
CA ALA A 104 11.52 6.87 -24.45
C ALA A 104 12.53 7.05 -25.60
N HIS A 105 13.83 6.98 -25.32
CA HIS A 105 14.86 6.99 -26.35
C HIS A 105 14.77 5.79 -27.31
N PHE A 106 14.29 4.64 -26.85
CA PHE A 106 14.18 3.43 -27.67
C PHE A 106 12.77 3.21 -28.25
N THR A 107 11.72 3.79 -27.65
CA THR A 107 10.34 3.58 -28.09
C THR A 107 9.37 4.64 -27.53
N ASP A 108 8.37 5.02 -28.34
CA ASP A 108 7.25 5.88 -27.90
C ASP A 108 6.10 5.08 -27.25
N ASN A 109 6.26 3.76 -27.10
CA ASN A 109 5.24 2.90 -26.53
C ASN A 109 5.25 2.93 -24.99
N TYR A 110 4.24 3.56 -24.39
CA TYR A 110 4.10 3.64 -22.93
C TYR A 110 3.95 2.28 -22.23
N THR A 111 3.39 1.27 -22.89
CA THR A 111 3.36 -0.11 -22.35
C THR A 111 4.77 -0.67 -22.17
N ALA A 112 5.73 -0.31 -23.03
CA ALA A 112 7.12 -0.71 -22.85
C ALA A 112 7.72 -0.07 -21.59
N PHE A 113 7.41 1.20 -21.33
CA PHE A 113 7.79 1.85 -20.07
C PHE A 113 7.17 1.18 -18.85
N LEU A 114 5.86 0.90 -18.87
CA LEU A 114 5.19 0.18 -17.79
C LEU A 114 5.79 -1.21 -17.55
N CYS A 115 6.21 -1.90 -18.62
CA CYS A 115 6.87 -3.20 -18.54
C CYS A 115 8.21 -3.12 -17.79
N VAL A 116 9.05 -2.13 -18.09
CA VAL A 116 10.35 -1.93 -17.44
C VAL A 116 10.19 -1.43 -16.00
N ALA A 117 9.37 -0.40 -15.77
CA ALA A 117 9.13 0.14 -14.44
C ALA A 117 8.44 -0.89 -13.52
N GLY A 118 7.48 -1.63 -14.06
CA GLY A 118 6.82 -2.74 -13.39
C GLY A 118 7.79 -3.85 -13.04
N LEU A 119 8.77 -4.17 -13.90
CA LEU A 119 9.77 -5.19 -13.60
C LEU A 119 10.58 -4.83 -12.35
N ILE A 120 11.02 -3.57 -12.24
CA ILE A 120 11.75 -3.08 -11.05
C ILE A 120 10.88 -3.27 -9.80
N LEU A 121 9.62 -2.82 -9.84
CA LEU A 121 8.69 -2.95 -8.72
C LEU A 121 8.50 -4.40 -8.31
N PHE A 122 8.11 -5.26 -9.25
CA PHE A 122 7.75 -6.65 -8.97
C PHE A 122 8.97 -7.49 -8.57
N LEU A 123 10.17 -7.18 -9.05
CA LEU A 123 11.42 -7.77 -8.55
C LEU A 123 11.59 -7.46 -7.06
N PHE A 124 11.67 -6.17 -6.68
CA PHE A 124 11.91 -5.80 -5.29
C PHE A 124 10.78 -6.27 -4.37
N GLN A 125 9.51 -6.10 -4.76
CA GLN A 125 8.34 -6.53 -4.01
C GLN A 125 8.35 -8.03 -3.78
N SER A 126 8.54 -8.84 -4.83
CA SER A 126 8.43 -10.28 -4.73
C SER A 126 9.56 -10.90 -3.91
N PHE A 127 10.80 -10.42 -4.11
CA PHE A 127 11.94 -10.88 -3.32
C PHE A 127 11.87 -10.45 -1.86
N ALA A 128 11.34 -9.26 -1.57
CA ALA A 128 11.12 -8.80 -0.21
C ALA A 128 10.08 -9.66 0.52
N ILE A 129 8.89 -9.86 -0.07
CA ILE A 129 7.86 -10.73 0.52
C ILE A 129 8.38 -12.15 0.71
N LYS A 130 9.03 -12.74 -0.30
CA LYS A 130 9.65 -14.08 -0.19
C LYS A 130 10.59 -14.19 1.00
N ARG A 131 11.40 -13.15 1.24
CA ARG A 131 12.47 -13.16 2.25
C ARG A 131 11.96 -12.87 3.66
N LEU A 132 11.01 -11.94 3.80
CA LEU A 132 10.55 -11.42 5.09
C LEU A 132 9.32 -12.18 5.63
N SER A 133 8.48 -12.71 4.73
CA SER A 133 7.22 -13.34 5.11
C SER A 133 7.34 -14.86 5.28
N PRO A 134 6.81 -15.43 6.38
CA PRO A 134 6.69 -16.88 6.54
C PRO A 134 5.61 -17.49 5.62
N TYR A 135 4.63 -16.69 5.17
CA TYR A 135 3.54 -17.09 4.27
C TYR A 135 3.39 -16.04 3.15
N PRO A 136 4.25 -16.09 2.11
CA PRO A 136 4.27 -15.08 1.06
C PRO A 136 2.96 -14.95 0.27
N ILE A 137 2.15 -16.00 0.11
CA ILE A 137 0.86 -15.91 -0.60
C ILE A 137 -0.17 -15.20 0.28
N ILE A 138 -0.21 -15.43 1.60
CA ILE A 138 -1.03 -14.64 2.53
C ILE A 138 -0.62 -13.16 2.50
N SER A 139 0.68 -12.86 2.48
CA SER A 139 1.15 -11.47 2.32
C SER A 139 0.72 -10.85 0.99
N LEU A 140 0.77 -11.63 -0.11
CA LEU A 140 0.31 -11.18 -1.42
C LEU A 140 -1.20 -10.95 -1.46
N LEU A 141 -2.00 -11.82 -0.82
CA LEU A 141 -3.45 -11.67 -0.68
C LEU A 141 -3.80 -10.36 0.02
N PHE A 142 -3.11 -10.07 1.13
CA PHE A 142 -3.28 -8.81 1.84
C PHE A 142 -2.90 -7.65 0.93
N LEU A 143 -1.75 -7.69 0.26
CA LEU A 143 -1.32 -6.62 -0.64
C LEU A 143 -2.29 -6.41 -1.82
N TRP A 144 -2.87 -7.49 -2.36
CA TRP A 144 -3.91 -7.45 -3.39
C TRP A 144 -5.17 -6.72 -2.88
N ALA A 145 -5.65 -7.09 -1.70
CA ALA A 145 -6.87 -6.52 -1.14
C ALA A 145 -6.76 -5.05 -0.74
N VAL A 146 -5.55 -4.54 -0.47
CA VAL A 146 -5.33 -3.16 -0.01
C VAL A 146 -4.83 -2.21 -1.09
N GLN A 147 -4.14 -2.73 -2.11
CA GLN A 147 -3.44 -1.93 -3.12
C GLN A 147 -3.37 -2.62 -4.50
N PHE A 148 -4.22 -3.62 -4.75
CA PHE A 148 -4.21 -4.41 -5.98
C PHE A 148 -2.81 -4.96 -6.33
N ALA A 149 -2.03 -5.32 -5.30
CA ALA A 149 -0.67 -5.81 -5.43
C ALA A 149 0.28 -4.89 -6.23
N ASN A 150 -0.03 -3.58 -6.25
CA ASN A 150 0.65 -2.57 -7.04
C ASN A 150 0.60 -2.82 -8.56
N VAL A 151 -0.46 -3.48 -9.07
CA VAL A 151 -0.70 -3.58 -10.53
C VAL A 151 -0.89 -2.19 -11.15
N LEU A 152 -1.57 -1.28 -10.44
CA LEU A 152 -1.79 0.11 -10.86
C LEU A 152 -0.71 1.06 -10.31
N PHE A 153 0.55 0.64 -10.36
CA PHE A 153 1.61 1.36 -9.68
C PHE A 153 1.83 2.79 -10.22
N VAL A 154 2.35 3.61 -9.32
CA VAL A 154 2.91 4.94 -9.55
C VAL A 154 4.34 4.96 -8.98
N ARG A 155 5.12 6.01 -9.23
CA ARG A 155 6.52 6.10 -8.78
C ARG A 155 6.75 5.83 -7.29
N GLN A 156 5.79 6.23 -6.44
CA GLN A 156 5.84 5.98 -4.99
C GLN A 156 5.87 4.48 -4.65
N TRP A 157 5.10 3.64 -5.36
CA TRP A 157 5.04 2.21 -5.09
C TRP A 157 6.31 1.47 -5.51
N ILE A 158 7.00 1.94 -6.55
CA ILE A 158 8.34 1.45 -6.93
C ILE A 158 9.32 1.72 -5.77
N ALA A 159 9.33 2.95 -5.26
CA ALA A 159 10.18 3.33 -4.13
C ALA A 159 9.88 2.48 -2.88
N ILE A 160 8.60 2.30 -2.52
CA ILE A 160 8.21 1.48 -1.35
C ILE A 160 8.62 0.01 -1.52
N ALA A 161 8.54 -0.57 -2.71
CA ALA A 161 9.01 -1.93 -2.96
C ALA A 161 10.53 -2.06 -2.70
N ILE A 162 11.32 -1.08 -3.17
CA ILE A 162 12.77 -1.00 -2.89
C ILE A 162 13.05 -0.89 -1.39
N LEU A 163 12.34 -0.01 -0.68
CA LEU A 163 12.47 0.17 0.77
C LEU A 163 12.10 -1.09 1.56
N MET A 164 11.04 -1.79 1.15
CA MET A 164 10.66 -3.06 1.76
C MET A 164 11.77 -4.10 1.63
N TYR A 165 12.42 -4.18 0.46
CA TYR A 165 13.58 -5.05 0.27
C TYR A 165 14.80 -4.60 1.08
N ALA A 166 14.99 -3.29 1.29
CA ALA A 166 16.10 -2.74 2.06
C ALA A 166 16.15 -3.27 3.50
N VAL A 167 15.01 -3.65 4.10
CA VAL A 167 14.94 -4.25 5.44
C VAL A 167 15.69 -5.58 5.55
N VAL A 168 15.85 -6.32 4.45
CA VAL A 168 16.70 -7.53 4.41
C VAL A 168 18.14 -7.21 4.82
N PHE A 169 18.62 -6.00 4.55
CA PHE A 169 19.96 -5.57 4.95
C PHE A 169 20.03 -5.05 6.38
N ILE A 170 18.92 -4.52 6.92
CA ILE A 170 18.81 -4.21 8.35
C ILE A 170 18.93 -5.51 9.18
N GLU A 171 18.21 -6.57 8.80
CA GLU A 171 18.31 -7.90 9.44
C GLU A 171 19.74 -8.46 9.43
N LYS A 172 20.42 -8.27 8.30
CA LYS A 172 21.82 -8.71 8.11
C LYS A 172 22.83 -7.76 8.76
N LYS A 173 22.38 -6.68 9.42
CA LYS A 173 23.23 -5.62 9.99
C LYS A 173 24.22 -5.02 8.98
N LYS A 174 23.80 -4.86 7.72
CA LYS A 174 24.61 -4.27 6.64
C LYS A 174 24.08 -2.87 6.28
N PHE A 175 24.69 -1.83 6.86
CA PHE A 175 24.25 -0.45 6.67
C PHE A 175 24.43 0.06 5.24
N ILE A 176 25.58 -0.21 4.62
CA ILE A 176 25.91 0.28 3.27
C ILE A 176 24.88 -0.16 2.21
N PRO A 177 24.56 -1.45 2.03
CA PRO A 177 23.54 -1.83 1.05
C PRO A 177 22.13 -1.33 1.43
N PHE A 178 21.83 -1.16 2.72
CA PHE A 178 20.58 -0.54 3.16
C PHE A 178 20.48 0.91 2.68
N ILE A 179 21.48 1.76 2.98
CA ILE A 179 21.43 3.19 2.64
C ILE A 179 21.47 3.42 1.12
N LEU A 180 22.20 2.58 0.37
CA LEU A 180 22.20 2.64 -1.09
C LEU A 180 20.80 2.39 -1.69
N LEU A 181 20.03 1.44 -1.13
CA LEU A 181 18.65 1.22 -1.55
C LEU A 181 17.72 2.36 -1.13
N VAL A 182 17.95 2.99 0.02
CA VAL A 182 17.18 4.19 0.41
C VAL A 182 17.46 5.36 -0.54
N ILE A 183 18.72 5.58 -0.93
CA ILE A 183 19.10 6.60 -1.93
C ILE A 183 18.43 6.31 -3.28
N LEU A 184 18.46 5.05 -3.73
CA LEU A 184 17.81 4.62 -4.96
C LEU A 184 16.29 4.88 -4.91
N ALA A 185 15.63 4.50 -3.80
CA ALA A 185 14.20 4.74 -3.60
C ALA A 185 13.87 6.24 -3.54
N ALA A 186 14.71 7.05 -2.89
CA ALA A 186 14.56 8.50 -2.84
C ALA A 186 14.70 9.17 -4.22
N GLY A 187 15.46 8.56 -5.13
CA GLY A 187 15.52 8.98 -6.53
C GLY A 187 14.28 8.65 -7.34
N PHE A 188 13.43 7.72 -6.91
CA PHE A 188 12.09 7.49 -7.50
C PHE A 188 10.99 8.31 -6.82
N HIS A 189 11.13 8.57 -5.52
CA HIS A 189 10.16 9.34 -4.75
C HIS A 189 10.80 9.97 -3.52
N ARG A 190 10.86 11.31 -3.47
CA ARG A 190 11.64 12.06 -2.48
C ARG A 190 11.30 11.77 -1.02
N THR A 191 10.03 11.44 -0.71
CA THR A 191 9.61 11.17 0.67
C THR A 191 10.28 9.93 1.27
N SER A 192 10.85 9.04 0.43
CA SER A 192 11.57 7.83 0.86
C SER A 192 12.75 8.08 1.80
N TRP A 193 13.30 9.30 1.82
CA TRP A 193 14.35 9.69 2.78
C TRP A 193 13.96 9.47 4.24
N ILE A 194 12.66 9.56 4.57
CA ILE A 194 12.18 9.24 5.92
C ILE A 194 12.56 7.82 6.37
N PHE A 195 12.75 6.90 5.41
CA PHE A 195 13.05 5.51 5.69
C PHE A 195 14.48 5.29 6.17
N VAL A 196 15.38 6.29 6.10
CA VAL A 196 16.70 6.20 6.74
C VAL A 196 16.56 5.87 8.23
N PHE A 197 15.52 6.39 8.90
CA PHE A 197 15.26 6.13 10.31
C PHE A 197 14.93 4.66 10.62
N ALA A 198 14.50 3.88 9.61
CA ALA A 198 14.19 2.46 9.76
C ALA A 198 15.37 1.66 10.34
N TRP A 199 16.61 2.07 10.06
CA TRP A 199 17.81 1.42 10.59
C TRP A 199 17.80 1.33 12.11
N TRP A 200 17.52 2.45 12.80
CA TRP A 200 17.48 2.49 14.26
C TRP A 200 16.14 1.98 14.79
N ILE A 201 15.03 2.36 14.15
CA ILE A 201 13.67 1.97 14.59
C ILE A 201 13.52 0.45 14.65
N TYR A 202 14.00 -0.27 13.64
CA TYR A 202 13.92 -1.72 13.59
C TYR A 202 14.59 -2.39 14.80
N GLN A 203 15.61 -1.76 15.37
CA GLN A 203 16.43 -2.30 16.46
C GLN A 203 15.90 -1.94 17.85
N LEU A 204 14.88 -1.09 17.96
CA LEU A 204 14.34 -0.63 19.24
C LEU A 204 13.72 -1.78 20.05
N ASN A 205 13.93 -1.74 21.37
CA ASN A 205 13.41 -2.74 22.31
C ASN A 205 12.39 -2.09 23.26
N PHE A 206 11.36 -1.46 22.71
CA PHE A 206 10.33 -0.81 23.50
C PHE A 206 9.35 -1.81 24.11
N SER A 207 8.92 -1.52 25.33
CA SER A 207 7.82 -2.25 25.95
C SER A 207 6.50 -1.91 25.25
N ARG A 208 5.52 -2.83 25.27
CA ARG A 208 4.17 -2.57 24.77
C ARG A 208 3.56 -1.29 25.37
N LYS A 209 3.79 -1.05 26.67
CA LYS A 209 3.34 0.16 27.36
C LYS A 209 3.94 1.43 26.74
N THR A 210 5.25 1.43 26.48
CA THR A 210 5.95 2.54 25.83
C THR A 210 5.40 2.78 24.42
N MET A 211 5.22 1.72 23.63
CA MET A 211 4.67 1.84 22.27
C MET A 211 3.27 2.47 22.26
N ILE A 212 2.40 2.06 23.18
CA ILE A 212 1.05 2.62 23.33
C ILE A 212 1.10 4.08 23.79
N LEU A 213 1.94 4.42 24.77
CA LEU A 213 2.07 5.79 25.27
C LEU A 213 2.52 6.76 24.16
N VAL A 214 3.52 6.37 23.36
CA VAL A 214 4.00 7.17 22.24
C VAL A 214 2.94 7.30 21.14
N LEU A 215 2.16 6.25 20.86
CA LEU A 215 1.03 6.37 19.92
C LEU A 215 -0.01 7.38 20.40
N MET A 216 -0.39 7.33 21.68
CA MET A 216 -1.32 8.32 22.25
C MET A 216 -0.73 9.73 22.19
N ALA A 217 0.56 9.88 22.50
CA ALA A 217 1.26 11.15 22.37
C ALA A 217 1.30 11.66 20.91
N SER A 218 1.41 10.79 19.92
CA SER A 218 1.41 11.17 18.49
C SER A 218 0.09 11.77 18.02
N VAL A 219 -1.03 11.32 18.59
CA VAL A 219 -2.36 11.90 18.32
C VAL A 219 -2.44 13.31 18.93
N GLY A 220 -1.97 13.50 20.17
CA GLY A 220 -1.90 14.82 20.80
C GLY A 220 -0.93 15.79 20.10
N PHE A 221 0.22 15.28 19.68
CA PHE A 221 1.24 16.03 18.94
C PHE A 221 0.71 16.59 17.62
N SER A 222 -0.20 15.86 16.95
CA SER A 222 -0.82 16.31 15.72
C SER A 222 -1.51 17.68 15.84
N MET A 223 -2.12 17.99 17.00
CA MET A 223 -2.77 19.27 17.27
C MET A 223 -1.77 20.40 17.51
N VAL A 224 -0.66 20.09 18.17
CA VAL A 224 0.43 21.05 18.42
C VAL A 224 1.14 21.37 17.11
N LEU A 225 1.43 20.35 16.30
CA LEU A 225 2.13 20.51 15.03
C LEU A 225 1.37 21.40 14.06
N THR A 226 0.04 21.24 13.94
CA THR A 226 -0.78 22.13 13.09
C THR A 226 -0.66 23.59 13.53
N LYS A 227 -0.76 23.88 14.84
CA LYS A 227 -0.61 25.25 15.38
C LYS A 227 0.79 25.84 15.16
N VAL A 228 1.83 25.03 15.34
CA VAL A 228 3.23 25.46 15.09
C VAL A 228 3.41 25.82 13.63
N LEU A 229 2.92 24.97 12.72
CA LEU A 229 3.00 25.22 11.29
C LEU A 229 2.21 26.46 10.87
N GLU A 230 1.03 26.71 11.44
CA GLU A 230 0.26 27.94 11.23
C GLU A 230 1.05 29.19 11.65
N LEU A 231 1.65 29.16 12.85
CA LEU A 231 2.47 30.25 13.37
C LEU A 231 3.69 30.53 12.48
N LEU A 232 4.38 29.47 12.04
CA LEU A 232 5.53 29.58 11.14
C LEU A 232 5.14 30.05 9.74
N SER A 233 3.92 29.74 9.29
CA SER A 233 3.39 30.19 8.00
C SER A 233 2.91 31.65 7.97
N GLY A 234 3.09 32.40 9.06
CA GLY A 234 2.85 33.85 9.07
C GLY A 234 1.38 34.27 9.15
N GLY A 235 0.50 33.45 9.74
CA GLY A 235 -0.86 33.86 10.17
C GLY A 235 -1.86 34.23 9.07
N VAL A 236 -1.48 34.24 7.80
CA VAL A 236 -2.39 34.54 6.67
C VAL A 236 -2.35 33.38 5.67
N GLY A 237 -3.30 32.46 5.81
CA GLY A 237 -3.73 31.60 4.70
C GLY A 237 -2.78 30.50 4.22
N GLY A 238 -1.77 30.06 4.96
CA GLY A 238 -0.78 29.10 4.43
C GLY A 238 -1.20 27.62 4.45
N ILE A 239 -1.79 27.15 5.57
CA ILE A 239 -1.96 25.69 5.81
C ILE A 239 -3.41 25.34 6.14
N ILE A 240 -4.09 26.12 6.98
CA ILE A 240 -5.54 25.95 7.17
C ILE A 240 -6.27 26.29 5.87
N GLN A 241 -5.89 27.36 5.17
CA GLN A 241 -6.50 27.70 3.89
C GLN A 241 -6.19 26.61 2.85
N ALA A 242 -4.96 26.11 2.73
CA ALA A 242 -4.67 24.98 1.84
C ALA A 242 -5.45 23.69 2.22
N LYS A 243 -5.68 23.47 3.52
CA LYS A 243 -6.52 22.38 4.04
C LYS A 243 -7.99 22.59 3.65
N ILE A 244 -8.50 23.82 3.78
CA ILE A 244 -9.83 24.26 3.36
C ILE A 244 -9.96 24.19 1.84
N ASP A 245 -8.98 24.64 1.06
CA ASP A 245 -8.96 24.59 -0.40
C ASP A 245 -8.88 23.14 -0.90
N THR A 246 -8.21 22.23 -0.18
CA THR A 246 -8.29 20.78 -0.45
C THR A 246 -9.67 20.20 -0.09
N TYR A 247 -10.35 20.77 0.92
CA TYR A 247 -11.73 20.41 1.26
C TYR A 247 -12.77 21.04 0.30
N LEU A 248 -12.42 22.15 -0.36
CA LEU A 248 -13.30 22.96 -1.21
C LEU A 248 -13.02 22.80 -2.70
N SER A 249 -11.87 22.25 -3.13
CA SER A 249 -11.55 22.05 -4.55
C SER A 249 -12.56 21.11 -5.19
N ASP A 250 -13.18 21.57 -6.28
CA ASP A 250 -14.27 20.90 -7.00
C ASP A 250 -13.92 19.47 -7.47
N GLU A 251 -12.63 19.14 -7.63
CA GLU A 251 -12.14 17.79 -7.94
C GLU A 251 -12.41 16.73 -6.85
N PHE A 252 -12.82 17.15 -5.64
CA PHE A 252 -13.15 16.26 -4.51
C PHE A 252 -14.64 16.26 -4.11
N ASN A 253 -15.45 17.16 -4.67
CA ASN A 253 -16.82 17.42 -4.20
C ASN A 253 -17.95 17.00 -5.15
N ASP A 254 -17.64 16.56 -6.37
CA ASP A 254 -18.68 16.06 -7.27
C ASP A 254 -19.03 14.60 -6.93
N ASP A 255 -20.29 14.42 -6.51
CA ASP A 255 -21.01 13.19 -6.19
C ASP A 255 -20.79 12.53 -4.81
N THR A 256 -21.74 12.84 -3.92
CA THR A 256 -22.16 12.19 -2.64
C THR A 256 -21.60 12.75 -1.32
N ASN A 257 -22.42 13.54 -0.62
CA ASN A 257 -22.40 13.80 0.84
C ASN A 257 -20.98 13.82 1.48
N SER A 258 -20.17 14.80 1.08
CA SER A 258 -18.69 14.78 1.17
C SER A 258 -18.08 14.89 2.58
N ASP A 259 -18.80 15.40 3.60
CA ASP A 259 -18.31 15.40 4.99
C ASP A 259 -18.16 13.97 5.57
N ILE A 260 -19.00 13.04 5.11
CA ILE A 260 -18.96 11.64 5.56
C ILE A 260 -17.78 10.90 4.91
N GLY A 261 -17.34 11.33 3.72
CA GLY A 261 -16.29 10.66 2.93
C GLY A 261 -14.91 10.72 3.59
N ILE A 262 -14.46 11.92 4.00
CA ILE A 262 -13.12 12.12 4.57
C ILE A 262 -13.03 11.56 5.99
N LEU A 263 -14.05 11.83 6.81
CA LEU A 263 -14.14 11.25 8.14
C LEU A 263 -14.14 9.72 8.07
N ALA A 264 -14.82 9.11 7.08
CA ALA A 264 -14.72 7.69 6.83
C ALA A 264 -13.29 7.27 6.41
N VAL A 265 -12.58 8.01 5.54
CA VAL A 265 -11.16 7.71 5.20
C VAL A 265 -10.29 7.67 6.46
N ILE A 266 -10.43 8.68 7.33
CA ILE A 266 -9.66 8.80 8.57
C ILE A 266 -9.99 7.65 9.53
N ILE A 267 -11.28 7.40 9.78
CA ILE A 267 -11.74 6.32 10.67
C ILE A 267 -11.25 4.96 10.16
N ARG A 268 -11.26 4.73 8.85
CA ARG A 268 -10.78 3.48 8.25
C ARG A 268 -9.29 3.30 8.41
N GLY A 269 -8.49 4.34 8.17
CA GLY A 269 -7.05 4.29 8.39
C GLY A 269 -6.71 4.03 9.87
N PHE A 270 -7.47 4.66 10.78
CA PHE A 270 -7.37 4.41 12.22
C PHE A 270 -7.74 2.96 12.56
N ALA A 271 -8.89 2.48 12.11
CA ALA A 271 -9.39 1.13 12.39
C ALA A 271 -8.44 0.04 11.90
N ASN A 272 -7.87 0.19 10.69
CA ASN A 272 -6.89 -0.75 10.16
C ASN A 272 -5.62 -0.79 11.02
N LYS A 273 -5.07 0.38 11.38
CA LYS A 273 -3.87 0.45 12.21
C LYS A 273 -4.12 -0.13 13.60
N PHE A 274 -5.25 0.22 14.20
CA PHE A 274 -5.67 -0.30 15.48
C PHE A 274 -5.81 -1.82 15.46
N LEU A 275 -6.49 -2.39 14.45
CA LEU A 275 -6.66 -3.84 14.32
C LEU A 275 -5.31 -4.56 14.25
N ILE A 276 -4.41 -4.15 13.34
CA ILE A 276 -3.12 -4.81 13.15
C ILE A 276 -2.22 -4.65 14.39
N LEU A 277 -2.18 -3.46 15.01
CA LEU A 277 -1.38 -3.23 16.21
C LEU A 277 -1.92 -4.00 17.42
N LEU A 278 -3.25 -4.02 17.62
CA LEU A 278 -3.89 -4.75 18.71
C LEU A 278 -3.60 -6.25 18.59
N THR A 279 -3.80 -6.83 17.41
CA THR A 279 -3.48 -8.25 17.16
C THR A 279 -1.98 -8.52 17.36
N SER A 280 -1.11 -7.61 16.89
CA SER A 280 0.34 -7.74 17.09
C SER A 280 0.73 -7.74 18.56
N PHE A 281 0.14 -6.87 19.38
CA PHE A 281 0.43 -6.80 20.82
C PHE A 281 -0.14 -7.99 21.59
N PHE A 282 -1.30 -8.49 21.20
CA PHE A 282 -1.93 -9.69 21.76
C PHE A 282 -1.10 -10.95 21.51
N LEU A 283 -0.55 -11.10 20.30
CA LEU A 283 0.25 -12.26 19.91
C LEU A 283 1.77 -12.06 20.14
N TYR A 284 2.18 -10.90 20.66
CA TYR A 284 3.58 -10.48 20.69
C TYR A 284 4.51 -11.51 21.32
N ASP A 285 4.25 -11.92 22.56
CA ASP A 285 5.14 -12.81 23.31
C ASP A 285 5.29 -14.17 22.60
N LYS A 286 4.18 -14.73 22.12
CA LYS A 286 4.15 -16.01 21.36
C LYS A 286 4.92 -15.94 20.05
N ILE A 287 4.85 -14.81 19.33
CA ILE A 287 5.52 -14.67 18.05
C ILE A 287 7.01 -14.39 18.25
N VAL A 288 7.37 -13.43 19.11
CA VAL A 288 8.78 -13.00 19.28
C VAL A 288 9.64 -14.11 19.87
N GLU A 289 9.10 -14.96 20.73
CA GLU A 289 9.81 -16.13 21.27
C GLU A 289 10.30 -17.07 20.15
N ARG A 290 9.46 -17.31 19.13
CA ARG A 290 9.79 -18.19 17.99
C ARG A 290 10.46 -17.45 16.83
N TYR A 291 10.18 -16.16 16.67
CA TYR A 291 10.59 -15.33 15.53
C TYR A 291 11.00 -13.92 15.98
N PRO A 292 12.24 -13.75 16.49
CA PRO A 292 12.70 -12.47 17.05
C PRO A 292 12.63 -11.28 16.08
N GLN A 293 12.76 -11.52 14.77
CA GLN A 293 12.65 -10.51 13.72
C GLN A 293 11.28 -9.82 13.66
N PHE A 294 10.22 -10.46 14.18
CA PHE A 294 8.88 -9.89 14.24
C PHE A 294 8.85 -8.54 14.97
N ARG A 295 9.66 -8.40 16.03
CA ARG A 295 9.78 -7.14 16.77
C ARG A 295 10.20 -5.99 15.86
N GLY A 296 11.17 -6.22 14.98
CA GLY A 296 11.66 -5.19 14.07
C GLY A 296 10.60 -4.77 13.06
N TYR A 297 9.86 -5.72 12.47
CA TYR A 297 8.74 -5.39 11.57
C TYR A 297 7.62 -4.64 12.30
N LEU A 298 7.32 -5.02 13.54
CA LEU A 298 6.33 -4.34 14.36
C LEU A 298 6.76 -2.91 14.69
N ASN A 299 8.04 -2.68 15.00
CA ASN A 299 8.57 -1.33 15.22
C ASN A 299 8.44 -0.45 13.98
N LEU A 300 8.74 -0.99 12.80
CA LEU A 300 8.57 -0.25 11.54
C LEU A 300 7.10 0.13 11.33
N TYR A 301 6.18 -0.83 11.44
CA TYR A 301 4.75 -0.56 11.28
C TYR A 301 4.20 0.41 12.35
N TRP A 302 4.65 0.28 13.60
CA TRP A 302 4.33 1.18 14.70
C TRP A 302 4.81 2.61 14.42
N PHE A 303 6.01 2.79 13.88
CA PHE A 303 6.48 4.10 13.47
C PHE A 303 5.67 4.68 12.30
N GLY A 304 5.25 3.84 11.35
CA GLY A 304 4.27 4.24 10.33
C GLY A 304 2.95 4.73 10.94
N ALA A 305 2.46 4.09 12.00
CA ALA A 305 1.29 4.56 12.73
C ALA A 305 1.52 5.90 13.44
N ILE A 306 2.68 6.13 14.04
CA ILE A 306 3.07 7.44 14.61
C ILE A 306 3.03 8.51 13.52
N LEU A 307 3.71 8.29 12.40
CA LEU A 307 3.75 9.23 11.28
C LEU A 307 2.34 9.54 10.77
N TYR A 308 1.49 8.52 10.60
CA TYR A 308 0.10 8.70 10.21
C TYR A 308 -0.65 9.59 11.21
N PHE A 309 -0.64 9.25 12.50
CA PHE A 309 -1.40 10.01 13.51
C PHE A 309 -0.87 11.43 13.71
N SER A 310 0.43 11.65 13.53
CA SER A 310 1.02 13.00 13.60
C SER A 310 0.71 13.87 12.39
N THR A 311 0.41 13.29 11.22
CA THR A 311 0.23 14.04 9.96
C THR A 311 -1.21 14.10 9.46
N ILE A 312 -2.09 13.22 9.93
CA ILE A 312 -3.50 13.16 9.50
C ILE A 312 -4.26 14.46 9.77
N SER A 313 -3.88 15.22 10.81
CA SER A 313 -4.47 16.52 11.12
C SER A 313 -4.04 17.64 10.16
N ILE A 314 -2.95 17.46 9.42
CA ILE A 314 -2.38 18.44 8.49
C ILE A 314 -3.04 18.29 7.12
N SER A 315 -2.82 17.16 6.44
CA SER A 315 -3.46 16.84 5.15
C SER A 315 -3.28 15.36 4.82
N VAL A 316 -4.22 14.82 4.05
CA VAL A 316 -4.20 13.45 3.53
C VAL A 316 -2.95 13.18 2.67
N VAL A 317 -2.37 14.21 2.05
CA VAL A 317 -1.12 14.09 1.29
C VAL A 317 0.07 13.76 2.19
N PHE A 318 0.17 14.41 3.36
CA PHE A 318 1.27 14.15 4.30
C PHE A 318 1.22 12.75 4.90
N VAL A 319 0.02 12.16 5.02
CA VAL A 319 -0.16 10.78 5.47
C VAL A 319 0.62 9.78 4.61
N ARG A 320 0.84 10.08 3.33
CA ARG A 320 1.59 9.23 2.40
C ARG A 320 3.03 8.98 2.86
N ILE A 321 3.60 9.83 3.72
CA ILE A 321 4.94 9.61 4.32
C ILE A 321 4.98 8.33 5.16
N SER A 322 3.84 7.93 5.75
CA SER A 322 3.72 6.70 6.53
C SER A 322 3.76 5.44 5.66
N TYR A 323 3.49 5.52 4.35
CA TYR A 323 3.33 4.35 3.49
C TYR A 323 4.60 3.51 3.37
N ALA A 324 5.77 4.14 3.46
CA ALA A 324 7.07 3.46 3.51
C ALA A 324 7.17 2.46 4.67
N PHE A 325 6.43 2.70 5.76
CA PHE A 325 6.38 1.87 6.96
C PHE A 325 5.09 1.04 7.06
N ASP A 326 3.98 1.53 6.51
CA ASP A 326 2.70 0.82 6.55
C ASP A 326 2.70 -0.47 5.75
N VAL A 327 3.58 -0.59 4.76
CA VAL A 327 3.74 -1.80 3.96
C VAL A 327 4.04 -3.04 4.82
N PHE A 328 4.68 -2.88 6.00
CA PHE A 328 5.01 -4.01 6.88
C PHE A 328 3.79 -4.71 7.49
N GLN A 329 2.57 -4.14 7.41
CA GLN A 329 1.35 -4.85 7.81
C GLN A 329 1.16 -6.17 7.05
N ILE A 330 1.60 -6.24 5.77
CA ILE A 330 1.49 -7.46 4.96
C ILE A 330 2.43 -8.56 5.45
N ILE A 331 3.51 -8.19 6.16
CA ILE A 331 4.44 -9.13 6.79
C ILE A 331 3.90 -9.56 8.15
N LEU A 332 3.40 -8.62 8.96
CA LEU A 332 2.84 -8.90 10.29
C LEU A 332 1.69 -9.91 10.24
N ILE A 333 0.76 -9.76 9.29
CA ILE A 333 -0.39 -10.67 9.16
C ILE A 333 0.06 -12.13 8.91
N ALA A 334 1.13 -12.35 8.15
CA ALA A 334 1.66 -13.68 7.91
C ALA A 334 2.22 -14.31 9.20
N TYR A 335 2.86 -13.53 10.07
CA TYR A 335 3.32 -14.05 11.36
C TYR A 335 2.18 -14.45 12.29
N PHE A 336 1.01 -13.81 12.22
CA PHE A 336 -0.16 -14.20 13.03
C PHE A 336 -0.58 -15.65 12.74
N PHE A 337 -0.58 -16.06 11.47
CA PHE A 337 -0.88 -17.45 11.08
C PHE A 337 0.18 -18.46 11.52
N ARG A 338 1.39 -18.01 11.86
CA ARG A 338 2.50 -18.91 12.19
C ARG A 338 2.41 -19.46 13.60
N VAL A 339 1.70 -18.77 14.49
CA VAL A 339 1.48 -19.18 15.89
C VAL A 339 0.15 -19.88 16.13
N ILE A 340 -0.71 -20.00 15.12
CA ILE A 340 -1.98 -20.72 15.25
C ILE A 340 -1.74 -22.22 15.07
N GLU A 341 -1.85 -22.99 16.16
CA GLU A 341 -1.58 -24.43 16.14
C GLU A 341 -2.82 -25.26 15.78
N SER A 342 -4.01 -24.86 16.25
CA SER A 342 -5.26 -25.57 15.98
C SER A 342 -5.70 -25.40 14.50
N PRO A 343 -5.93 -26.51 13.76
CA PRO A 343 -6.42 -26.43 12.38
C PRO A 343 -7.76 -25.72 12.26
N LEU A 344 -8.68 -25.94 13.20
CA LEU A 344 -9.99 -25.28 13.21
C LEU A 344 -9.83 -23.76 13.40
N ILE A 345 -9.06 -23.33 14.39
CA ILE A 345 -8.81 -21.90 14.62
C ILE A 345 -8.12 -21.28 13.41
N ARG A 346 -7.22 -22.02 12.74
CA ARG A 346 -6.55 -21.55 11.54
C ARG A 346 -7.53 -21.29 10.40
N ILE A 347 -8.43 -22.24 10.12
CA ILE A 347 -9.47 -22.08 9.09
C ILE A 347 -10.40 -20.93 9.44
N LEU A 348 -10.88 -20.84 10.69
CA LEU A 348 -11.75 -19.74 11.14
C LEU A 348 -11.06 -18.37 11.02
N SER A 349 -9.78 -18.29 11.41
CA SER A 349 -8.98 -17.06 11.26
C SER A 349 -8.77 -16.70 9.80
N PHE A 350 -8.62 -17.70 8.93
CA PHE A 350 -8.49 -17.50 7.49
C PHE A 350 -9.79 -17.00 6.85
N ILE A 351 -10.94 -17.57 7.24
CA ILE A 351 -12.26 -17.09 6.81
C ILE A 351 -12.48 -15.64 7.25
N LEU A 352 -12.16 -15.31 8.50
CA LEU A 352 -12.23 -13.94 9.01
C LEU A 352 -11.33 -12.99 8.21
N LEU A 353 -10.10 -13.41 7.91
CA LEU A 353 -9.18 -12.64 7.08
C LEU A 353 -9.75 -12.39 5.68
N ILE A 354 -10.26 -13.42 5.00
CA ILE A 354 -10.86 -13.27 3.66
C ILE A 354 -12.05 -12.33 3.70
N CYS A 355 -12.97 -12.47 4.67
CA CYS A 355 -14.12 -11.58 4.79
C CYS A 355 -13.66 -10.13 4.97
N TYR A 356 -12.72 -9.89 5.88
CA TYR A 356 -12.14 -8.57 6.11
C TYR A 356 -11.48 -7.99 4.84
N LEU A 357 -10.63 -8.78 4.16
CA LEU A 357 -9.92 -8.35 2.96
C LEU A 357 -10.84 -8.14 1.76
N PHE A 358 -11.89 -8.97 1.62
CA PHE A 358 -12.89 -8.80 0.57
C PHE A 358 -13.69 -7.52 0.78
N LEU A 359 -14.13 -7.25 2.01
CA LEU A 359 -14.80 -5.99 2.35
C LEU A 359 -13.89 -4.79 2.07
N ARG A 360 -12.60 -4.88 2.42
CA ARG A 360 -11.63 -3.83 2.16
C ARG A 360 -11.43 -3.56 0.67
N MET A 361 -11.25 -4.61 -0.14
CA MET A 361 -11.11 -4.50 -1.59
C MET A 361 -12.38 -3.92 -2.22
N ARG A 362 -13.56 -4.41 -1.82
CA ARG A 362 -14.85 -3.88 -2.28
C ARG A 362 -15.00 -2.40 -1.95
N GLN A 363 -14.56 -1.98 -0.79
CA GLN A 363 -14.66 -0.59 -0.38
C GLN A 363 -13.74 0.32 -1.21
N GLN A 364 -12.59 -0.17 -1.67
CA GLN A 364 -11.72 0.55 -2.60
C GLN A 364 -12.36 0.64 -3.99
N LEU A 365 -12.95 -0.45 -4.48
CA LEU A 365 -13.62 -0.53 -5.78
C LEU A 365 -14.95 0.24 -5.85
N ASN A 366 -15.54 0.60 -4.70
CA ASN A 366 -16.72 1.47 -4.60
C ASN A 366 -16.36 2.82 -3.94
N GLY A 367 -15.07 3.17 -3.87
CA GLY A 367 -14.60 4.41 -3.28
C GLY A 367 -14.72 5.60 -4.23
N PRO A 368 -14.26 6.79 -3.81
CA PRO A 368 -14.35 8.01 -4.62
C PRO A 368 -13.55 7.91 -5.94
N TYR A 369 -12.52 7.07 -6.00
CA TYR A 369 -11.72 6.83 -7.20
C TYR A 369 -12.16 5.55 -7.95
N ALA A 370 -13.41 5.09 -7.77
CA ALA A 370 -13.86 3.84 -8.38
C ALA A 370 -13.74 3.85 -9.91
N ASP A 371 -14.04 4.97 -10.56
CA ASP A 371 -14.01 5.11 -12.02
C ASP A 371 -12.58 5.04 -12.60
N GLU A 372 -11.57 5.37 -11.79
CA GLU A 372 -10.15 5.19 -12.13
C GLU A 372 -9.72 3.71 -12.14
N PHE A 373 -10.50 2.83 -11.51
CA PHE A 373 -10.17 1.42 -11.33
C PHE A 373 -11.15 0.47 -12.04
N VAL A 374 -12.39 0.89 -12.28
CA VAL A 374 -13.50 0.02 -12.69
C VAL A 374 -14.18 0.57 -13.95
N PRO A 375 -14.28 -0.22 -15.03
CA PRO A 375 -13.79 -1.58 -15.19
C PRO A 375 -12.27 -1.65 -15.33
N PHE A 376 -11.68 -2.79 -14.98
CA PHE A 376 -10.27 -3.04 -15.30
C PHE A 376 -10.13 -3.17 -16.82
N LYS A 377 -9.46 -2.20 -17.45
CA LYS A 377 -9.23 -2.17 -18.90
C LYS A 377 -7.94 -2.92 -19.24
N LEU A 378 -8.04 -3.89 -20.16
CA LEU A 378 -6.93 -4.66 -20.72
C LEU A 378 -6.79 -4.34 -22.21
N PHE A 379 -5.56 -4.11 -22.67
CA PHE A 379 -5.15 -3.91 -24.06
C PHE A 379 -5.60 -2.59 -24.74
N PHE A 380 -4.66 -2.07 -25.55
CA PHE A 380 -4.67 -0.99 -26.56
C PHE A 380 -5.71 0.13 -26.48
#